data_AF-A0A7Z9KS69-F1
#
_entry.id   AF-A0A7Z9KS69-F1
#
_cell.length_a   1.000
_cell.length_b   1.000
_cell.length_c   1.000
_cell.angle_alpha   90.00
_cell.angle_beta   90.00
_cell.angle_gamma   90.00
#
_symmetry.space_group_name_H-M   'P 1'
#
loop_
_entity.id
_entity.type
_entity.pdbx_description
1 polymer ?
#
loop_
_entity_poly.entity_id
_entity_poly.type
_entity_poly.pdbx_seq_one_letter_code
_entity_poly.pdbx_strand_id
1 'polypeptide(L)'
;IDVVEQVLEMTDGYGCDVYIEATGHPSAVEQGLRMICKAGTFVEFSVMREPVTVDWTIIGDTKELNIHGAHLGPHAYPLAIDYIHRGMIDVGQIVTHQLSLEKYVEAFEMVQKGTDSIKVQLIP
;
A
#
# COMPACT_ATOMS: atom_id res chain seq x y z
N ILE A 1 14.40 -10.78 6.05
CA ILE A 1 13.60 -10.25 7.19
C ILE A 1 12.23 -10.90 7.08
N ASP A 2 11.73 -11.55 8.13
CA ASP A 2 10.36 -12.04 8.16
C ASP A 2 9.45 -10.89 8.65
N VAL A 3 8.70 -10.29 7.73
CA VAL A 3 7.83 -9.15 8.05
C VAL A 3 6.62 -9.55 8.90
N VAL A 4 6.19 -10.81 8.84
CA VAL A 4 5.05 -11.31 9.63
C VAL A 4 5.45 -11.34 11.11
N GLU A 5 6.62 -11.90 11.42
CA GLU A 5 7.14 -11.96 12.78
C GLU A 5 7.32 -10.57 13.38
N GLN A 6 7.88 -9.62 12.62
CA GLN A 6 8.04 -8.24 13.08
C GLN A 6 6.71 -7.57 13.43
N VAL A 7 5.67 -7.75 12.60
CA VAL A 7 4.34 -7.20 12.88
C VAL A 7 3.74 -7.84 14.13
N LEU A 8 3.89 -9.16 14.30
CA LEU A 8 3.44 -9.85 15.51
C LEU A 8 4.16 -9.34 16.75
N GLU A 9 5.49 -9.17 16.71
CA GLU A 9 6.26 -8.60 17.82
C GLU A 9 5.79 -7.18 18.18
N MET A 10 5.52 -6.34 17.17
CA MET A 10 5.01 -4.97 17.38
C MET A 10 3.56 -4.92 17.90
N THR A 11 2.84 -6.04 17.84
CA THR A 11 1.42 -6.14 18.19
C THR A 11 1.17 -7.17 19.29
N ASP A 12 2.16 -7.48 20.12
CA ASP A 12 2.06 -8.45 21.23
C ASP A 12 1.52 -9.83 20.80
N GLY A 13 1.84 -10.24 19.57
CA GLY A 13 1.43 -11.49 18.95
C GLY A 13 0.00 -11.50 18.37
N TYR A 14 -0.73 -10.38 18.41
CA TYR A 14 -2.12 -10.32 17.95
C TYR A 14 -2.26 -10.18 16.43
N GLY A 15 -1.35 -9.43 15.81
CA GLY A 15 -1.44 -9.03 14.40
C GLY A 15 -2.10 -7.66 14.21
N CYS A 16 -2.07 -7.16 12.97
CA CYS A 16 -2.67 -5.86 12.64
C CYS A 16 -4.19 -5.93 12.50
N ASP A 17 -4.90 -4.87 12.90
CA ASP A 17 -6.36 -4.77 12.76
C ASP A 17 -6.79 -4.57 11.29
N VAL A 18 -5.97 -3.83 10.54
CA VAL A 18 -6.19 -3.53 9.13
C VAL A 18 -4.90 -3.80 8.36
N TYR A 19 -5.01 -4.62 7.32
CA TYR A 19 -3.94 -4.85 6.35
C TYR A 19 -4.32 -4.21 5.01
N ILE A 20 -3.46 -3.34 4.48
CA ILE A 20 -3.67 -2.69 3.18
C ILE A 20 -2.63 -3.25 2.20
N GLU A 21 -3.07 -4.05 1.24
CA GLU A 21 -2.23 -4.57 0.16
C GLU A 21 -2.11 -3.49 -0.92
N ALA A 22 -0.90 -2.95 -1.11
CA ALA A 22 -0.59 -1.88 -2.05
C ALA A 22 0.59 -2.21 -2.98
N THR A 23 1.00 -3.48 -3.04
CA THR A 23 2.19 -3.92 -3.80
C THR A 23 1.82 -4.59 -5.13
N GLY A 24 0.68 -5.29 -5.20
CA GLY A 24 0.30 -6.08 -6.37
C GLY A 24 1.09 -7.37 -6.54
N HIS A 25 1.73 -7.85 -5.46
CA HIS A 25 2.56 -9.06 -5.47
C HIS A 25 1.90 -10.21 -4.68
N PRO A 26 1.84 -11.45 -5.23
CA PRO A 26 1.18 -12.58 -4.57
C PRO A 26 1.67 -12.86 -3.14
N SER A 27 2.98 -12.74 -2.89
CA SER A 27 3.55 -12.98 -1.56
C SER A 27 3.04 -12.00 -0.50
N ALA A 28 2.68 -10.77 -0.88
CA ALA A 28 2.14 -9.78 0.05
C ALA A 28 0.73 -10.17 0.53
N VAL A 29 -0.05 -10.88 -0.29
CA VAL A 29 -1.36 -11.41 0.12
C VAL A 29 -1.19 -12.47 1.21
N GLU A 30 -0.32 -13.45 0.99
CA GLU A 30 -0.04 -14.51 1.97
C GLU A 30 0.50 -13.93 3.29
N GLN A 31 1.44 -12.98 3.20
CA GLN A 31 1.97 -12.28 4.37
C GLN A 31 0.86 -11.54 5.12
N GLY A 32 0.00 -10.80 4.42
CA GLY A 32 -1.13 -10.07 4.99
C GLY A 32 -2.10 -10.98 5.73
N LEU A 33 -2.53 -12.07 5.08
CA LEU A 33 -3.43 -13.06 5.68
C LEU A 33 -2.82 -13.71 6.94
N ARG A 34 -1.49 -13.88 6.99
CA ARG A 34 -0.80 -14.40 8.18
C ARG A 34 -0.72 -13.39 9.31
N MET A 35 -0.41 -12.12 9.03
CA MET A 35 -0.14 -11.08 10.03
C MET A 35 -1.39 -10.31 10.50
N ILE A 36 -2.53 -10.43 9.80
CA ILE A 36 -3.79 -9.79 10.22
C ILE A 36 -4.42 -10.53 11.41
N CYS A 37 -4.98 -9.78 12.36
CA CYS A 37 -5.64 -10.37 13.53
C CYS A 37 -6.99 -11.02 13.18
N LYS A 38 -7.59 -11.75 14.13
CA LYS A 38 -8.97 -12.24 14.01
C LYS A 38 -9.95 -11.08 13.97
N ALA A 39 -11.01 -11.20 13.19
CA ALA A 39 -11.97 -10.18 12.83
C ALA A 39 -11.37 -8.92 12.16
N GLY A 40 -10.12 -9.00 11.69
CA GLY A 40 -9.44 -7.91 11.02
C GLY A 40 -9.98 -7.62 9.62
N THR A 41 -9.52 -6.51 9.03
CA THR A 41 -9.91 -6.06 7.70
C THR A 41 -8.76 -6.10 6.69
N PHE A 42 -8.89 -6.92 5.66
CA PHE A 42 -7.99 -6.93 4.51
C PHE A 42 -8.53 -5.98 3.42
N VAL A 43 -7.73 -4.99 3.03
CA VAL A 43 -8.04 -4.06 1.96
C VAL A 43 -7.13 -4.34 0.77
N GLU A 44 -7.71 -4.81 -0.32
CA GLU A 44 -7.05 -4.96 -1.61
C GLU A 44 -7.09 -3.63 -2.35
N PHE A 45 -5.97 -2.90 -2.39
CA PHE A 45 -5.84 -1.59 -3.05
C PHE A 45 -4.93 -1.61 -4.28
N SER A 46 -4.31 -2.75 -4.60
CA SER A 46 -3.31 -2.82 -5.66
C SER A 46 -3.91 -3.37 -6.97
N VAL A 47 -3.01 -3.68 -7.91
CA VAL A 47 -3.35 -4.39 -9.14
C VAL A 47 -2.45 -5.62 -9.24
N MET A 48 -3.04 -6.79 -9.03
CA MET A 48 -2.34 -8.07 -9.12
C MET A 48 -1.94 -8.38 -10.56
N ARG A 49 -0.66 -8.69 -10.78
CA ARG A 49 -0.13 -9.05 -12.11
C ARG A 49 -0.50 -10.46 -12.53
N GLU A 50 -0.78 -11.33 -11.56
CA GLU A 50 -1.09 -12.74 -11.76
C GLU A 50 -2.10 -13.22 -10.70
N PRO A 51 -2.81 -14.34 -10.94
CA PRO A 51 -3.68 -14.93 -9.93
C PRO A 51 -2.92 -15.33 -8.66
N VAL A 52 -3.54 -15.11 -7.51
CA VAL A 52 -2.99 -15.49 -6.20
C VAL A 52 -3.80 -16.65 -5.63
N THR A 53 -3.11 -17.73 -5.24
CA THR A 53 -3.74 -18.88 -4.59
C THR A 53 -3.45 -18.82 -3.09
N VAL A 54 -4.49 -18.92 -2.27
CA VAL A 54 -4.39 -18.90 -0.80
C VAL A 54 -5.33 -19.93 -0.19
N ASP A 55 -5.08 -20.31 1.06
CA ASP A 55 -6.04 -21.09 1.85
C ASP A 55 -7.21 -20.19 2.29
N TRP A 56 -8.39 -20.40 1.71
CA TRP A 56 -9.59 -19.62 2.04
C TRP A 56 -10.14 -19.91 3.44
N THR A 57 -9.74 -21.00 4.08
CA THR A 57 -10.13 -21.35 5.46
C THR A 57 -9.73 -20.25 6.44
N ILE A 58 -8.63 -19.54 6.15
CA ILE A 58 -8.14 -18.45 6.99
C ILE A 58 -9.15 -17.30 7.10
N ILE A 59 -9.92 -17.05 6.03
CA ILE A 59 -10.84 -15.92 5.92
C ILE A 59 -12.07 -16.17 6.78
N GLY A 60 -12.72 -17.31 6.60
CA GLY A 60 -13.97 -17.62 7.30
C GLY A 60 -13.74 -18.26 8.66
N ASP A 61 -13.30 -19.51 8.66
CA ASP A 61 -13.28 -20.38 9.83
C ASP A 61 -12.22 -19.96 10.88
N THR A 62 -11.04 -19.52 10.44
CA THR A 62 -9.94 -19.24 11.38
C THR A 62 -9.99 -17.83 11.96
N LYS A 63 -10.26 -16.83 11.11
CA LYS A 63 -10.10 -15.41 11.47
C LYS A 63 -11.33 -14.55 11.22
N GLU A 64 -12.41 -15.01 10.58
CA GLU A 64 -13.61 -14.21 10.33
C GLU A 64 -13.31 -12.80 9.75
N LEU A 65 -12.50 -12.74 8.69
CA LEU A 65 -11.98 -11.49 8.13
C LEU A 65 -13.04 -10.72 7.34
N ASN A 66 -12.95 -9.38 7.39
CA ASN A 66 -13.56 -8.50 6.40
C ASN A 66 -12.60 -8.36 5.20
N ILE A 67 -13.13 -8.46 3.97
CA ILE A 67 -12.34 -8.24 2.75
C ILE A 67 -13.00 -7.14 1.93
N HIS A 68 -12.22 -6.10 1.62
CA HIS A 68 -12.65 -4.98 0.81
C HIS A 68 -11.77 -4.81 -0.42
N GLY A 69 -12.39 -4.65 -1.58
CA GLY A 69 -11.73 -4.06 -2.74
C GLY A 69 -11.77 -2.55 -2.64
N ALA A 70 -10.66 -1.88 -2.94
CA ALA A 70 -10.56 -0.43 -2.96
C ALA A 70 -9.97 0.03 -4.29
N HIS A 71 -10.58 1.05 -4.90
CA HIS A 71 -10.12 1.62 -6.15
C HIS A 71 -10.28 3.14 -6.09
N LEU A 72 -9.15 3.86 -6.09
CA LEU A 72 -9.12 5.33 -5.94
C LEU A 72 -9.91 5.79 -4.70
N GLY A 73 -10.37 7.04 -4.70
CA GLY A 73 -11.16 7.62 -3.62
C GLY A 73 -12.21 8.59 -4.18
N PRO A 74 -13.44 8.13 -4.48
CA PRO A 74 -14.52 9.06 -4.80
C PRO A 74 -14.73 10.01 -3.63
N HIS A 75 -14.95 11.29 -3.92
CA HIS A 75 -15.15 12.33 -2.90
C HIS A 75 -13.98 12.57 -1.93
N ALA A 76 -12.79 12.01 -2.18
CA ALA A 76 -11.62 12.17 -1.30
C ALA A 76 -10.87 13.50 -1.50
N TYR A 77 -11.02 14.15 -2.66
CA TYR A 77 -10.27 15.37 -3.00
C TYR A 77 -10.45 16.52 -1.98
N PRO A 78 -11.68 16.90 -1.58
CA PRO A 78 -11.85 17.97 -0.58
C PRO A 78 -11.13 17.67 0.74
N LEU A 79 -11.16 16.42 1.19
CA LEU A 79 -10.50 16.01 2.44
C LEU A 79 -8.97 16.01 2.31
N ALA A 80 -8.45 15.48 1.20
CA ALA A 80 -7.02 15.49 0.93
C ALA A 80 -6.46 16.92 0.86
N ILE A 81 -7.19 17.85 0.21
CA ILE A 81 -6.82 19.27 0.16
C ILE A 81 -6.81 19.88 1.56
N ASP A 82 -7.84 19.62 2.39
CA ASP A 82 -7.89 20.11 3.78
C ASP A 82 -6.68 19.63 4.60
N TYR A 83 -6.34 18.34 4.51
CA TYR A 83 -5.22 17.76 5.24
C TYR A 83 -3.87 18.38 4.83
N ILE A 84 -3.67 18.61 3.54
CA ILE A 84 -2.46 19.28 3.04
C ILE A 84 -2.45 20.74 3.52
N HIS A 85 -3.57 21.45 3.37
CA HIS A 85 -3.67 22.87 3.75
C HIS A 85 -3.39 23.10 5.25
N ARG A 86 -3.86 22.19 6.11
CA ARG A 86 -3.63 22.24 7.56
C ARG A 86 -2.26 21.73 7.98
N GLY A 87 -1.43 21.26 7.05
CA GLY A 87 -0.13 20.68 7.34
C GLY A 87 -0.20 19.32 8.06
N MET A 88 -1.35 18.64 8.03
CA MET A 88 -1.48 17.28 8.58
C MET A 88 -0.75 16.25 7.73
N ILE A 89 -0.59 16.52 6.43
CA ILE A 89 0.18 15.71 5.48
C ILE A 89 1.12 16.62 4.71
N ASP A 90 2.43 16.44 4.90
CA ASP A 90 3.45 17.08 4.06
C ASP A 90 3.74 16.21 2.82
N VAL A 91 3.09 16.55 1.71
CA VAL A 91 3.30 15.88 0.42
C VAL A 91 4.65 16.22 -0.23
N GLY A 92 5.38 17.22 0.27
CA GLY A 92 6.71 17.53 -0.21
C GLY A 92 7.70 16.39 0.07
N GLN A 93 7.54 15.70 1.21
CA GLN A 93 8.45 14.61 1.64
C GLN A 93 8.44 13.40 0.70
N ILE A 94 7.34 13.16 -0.04
CA ILE A 94 7.27 12.03 -0.97
C ILE A 94 7.92 12.36 -2.32
N VAL A 95 8.10 13.64 -2.65
CA VAL A 95 8.73 14.09 -3.91
C VAL A 95 10.24 13.93 -3.81
N THR A 96 10.74 12.82 -4.35
CA THR A 96 12.17 12.51 -4.36
C THR A 96 12.94 13.26 -5.44
N HIS A 97 12.31 13.55 -6.59
CA HIS A 97 12.97 14.16 -7.73
C HIS A 97 12.06 15.16 -8.44
N GLN A 98 12.65 16.25 -8.91
CA GLN A 98 12.00 17.24 -9.76
C GLN A 98 12.88 17.46 -10.99
N LEU A 99 12.32 17.24 -12.18
CA LEU A 99 12.98 17.45 -13.46
C LEU A 99 12.16 18.40 -14.31
N SER A 100 12.78 19.09 -15.26
CA SER A 100 12.03 19.86 -16.25
C SER A 100 11.29 18.94 -17.21
N LEU A 101 10.20 19.42 -17.80
CA LEU A 101 9.34 18.63 -18.70
C LEU A 101 10.10 18.06 -19.90
N GLU A 102 11.14 18.74 -20.40
CA GLU A 102 11.98 18.27 -21.51
C GLU A 102 12.72 16.96 -21.18
N LYS A 103 12.93 16.69 -19.89
CA LYS A 103 13.60 15.48 -19.38
C LYS A 103 12.63 14.33 -19.09
N TYR A 104 11.42 14.34 -19.65
CA TYR A 104 10.42 13.31 -19.36
C TYR A 104 10.93 11.88 -19.59
N VAL A 105 11.74 11.63 -20.63
CA VAL A 105 12.31 10.29 -20.89
C VAL A 105 13.16 9.81 -19.71
N GLU A 106 14.08 10.65 -19.23
CA GLU A 106 14.91 10.38 -18.05
C GLU A 106 14.05 10.12 -16.81
N ALA A 107 12.99 10.91 -16.61
CA ALA A 107 12.06 10.74 -15.51
C ALA A 107 11.31 9.40 -15.56
N PHE A 108 10.85 8.96 -16.74
CA PHE A 108 10.19 7.66 -16.91
C PHE A 108 11.15 6.50 -16.67
N GLU A 109 12.38 6.57 -17.21
CA GLU A 109 13.41 5.56 -16.97
C GLU A 109 13.74 5.42 -15.48
N MET A 110 13.81 6.55 -14.76
CA MET A 110 14.03 6.57 -13.31
C MET A 110 12.92 5.85 -12.54
N VAL A 111 11.65 6.18 -12.82
CA VAL A 111 10.50 5.54 -12.16
C VAL A 111 10.45 4.04 -12.49
N GLN A 112 10.77 3.66 -13.74
CA GLN A 112 10.76 2.26 -14.16
C GLN A 112 11.84 1.42 -13.47
N LYS A 113 13.02 1.99 -13.20
CA LYS A 113 14.08 1.29 -12.45
C LYS A 113 13.64 0.97 -11.03
N GLY A 114 12.86 1.85 -10.39
CA GLY A 114 12.26 1.61 -9.07
C GLY A 114 13.27 1.46 -7.92
N THR A 115 14.51 1.92 -8.10
CA THR A 115 15.60 1.80 -7.11
C THR A 115 15.80 3.06 -6.30
N ASP A 116 15.68 4.23 -6.93
CA ASP A 116 16.13 5.51 -6.35
C ASP A 116 15.01 6.55 -6.25
N SER A 117 13.77 6.22 -6.63
CA SER A 117 12.66 7.18 -6.67
C SER A 117 11.39 6.67 -5.98
N ILE A 118 10.72 7.55 -5.23
CA ILE A 118 9.36 7.33 -4.70
C ILE A 118 8.35 8.07 -5.58
N LYS A 119 8.55 9.38 -5.76
CA LYS A 119 7.75 10.22 -6.66
C LYS A 119 8.68 11.14 -7.45
N VAL A 120 8.49 11.15 -8.76
CA VAL A 120 9.15 12.07 -9.69
C VAL A 120 8.12 13.06 -10.21
N GLN A 121 8.46 14.36 -10.18
CA GLN A 121 7.61 15.44 -10.67
C GLN A 121 8.27 16.11 -11.87
N LEU A 122 7.49 16.36 -12.91
CA LEU A 122 7.90 17.16 -14.06
C LEU A 122 7.41 18.59 -13.88
N ILE A 123 8.35 19.53 -13.97
CA ILE A 123 8.10 20.97 -13.89
C ILE A 123 7.99 21.52 -15.32
N PRO A 124 6.89 22.22 -15.67
CA PRO A 124 6.69 22.79 -17.00
C PRO A 124 7.79 23.75 -17.46
#